data_AF-A0A6P2G0Y2-F1
#
_entry.id   AF-A0A6P2G0Y2-F1
#
_cell.length_a   1.000
_cell.length_b   1.000
_cell.length_c   1.000
_cell.angle_alpha   90.00
_cell.angle_beta   90.00
_cell.angle_gamma   90.00
#
_symmetry.space_group_name_H-M   'P 1'
#
loop_
_entity.id
_entity.type
_entity.pdbx_description
1 polymer ?
#
loop_
_entity_poly.entity_id
_entity_poly.type
_entity_poly.pdbx_seq_one_letter_code
_entity_poly.pdbx_strand_id
1 'polypeptide(L)'
;MIFPKPVPEIGRRSLCAFLMAAGLACVAHAQPGTYRIATEGTYPPWSFKDAQGQLQGWDVDIAHALCEKMQARCEIVAQDWDGIIPGLVARKFDLIVASMAITEQRRQRVDFSDKYKETISRFVAKKGTPADVSPAASTTSSAT
;
A
#
# COMPACT_ATOMS: atom_id res chain seq x y z
N MET A 1 3.31 5.28 -1.77
CA MET A 1 2.47 4.81 -0.65
C MET A 1 1.03 4.69 -1.12
N ILE A 2 0.25 3.82 -0.47
CA ILE A 2 -1.15 3.57 -0.82
C ILE A 2 -2.00 3.68 0.44
N PHE A 3 -3.15 4.32 0.32
CA PHE A 3 -4.07 4.63 1.42
C PHE A 3 -5.48 4.09 1.12
N PRO A 4 -6.26 3.72 2.14
CA PRO A 4 -7.66 3.43 1.92
C PRO A 4 -8.37 4.71 1.46
N LYS A 5 -9.26 4.58 0.48
CA LYS A 5 -10.13 5.70 0.09
C LYS A 5 -10.88 6.21 1.33
N PRO A 6 -11.09 7.53 1.47
CA PRO A 6 -11.99 8.05 2.49
C PRO A 6 -13.36 7.40 2.28
N VAL A 7 -13.94 6.87 3.36
CA VAL A 7 -15.30 6.34 3.29
C VAL A 7 -16.19 7.53 2.97
N PRO A 8 -17.00 7.51 1.89
CA PRO A 8 -17.94 8.57 1.65
C PRO A 8 -18.83 8.66 2.90
N GLU A 9 -18.83 9.81 3.56
CA GLU A 9 -19.70 10.04 4.71
C GLU A 9 -21.15 9.93 4.21
N ILE A 10 -21.71 8.72 4.29
CA ILE A 10 -23.13 8.48 4.09
C ILE A 10 -23.81 9.31 5.16
N GLY A 11 -24.38 10.44 4.74
CA GLY A 11 -24.88 11.51 5.59
C GLY A 11 -25.48 10.96 6.86
N ARG A 12 -24.72 11.06 7.96
CA ARG A 12 -25.23 10.86 9.30
C ARG A 12 -26.18 12.02 9.54
N ARG A 13 -27.42 11.86 9.05
CA ARG A 13 -28.55 12.75 9.33
C ARG A 13 -28.77 12.68 10.83
N SER A 14 -27.99 13.46 11.56
CA SER A 14 -28.13 13.71 12.98
C SER A 14 -29.51 14.31 13.18
N LEU A 15 -30.44 13.46 13.60
CA LEU A 15 -31.69 13.88 14.21
C LEU A 15 -31.38 14.40 15.62
N CYS A 16 -30.62 15.49 15.72
CA CYS A 16 -30.39 16.23 16.95
C CYS A 16 -30.59 17.71 16.65
N ALA A 17 -31.86 18.09 16.49
CA ALA A 17 -32.26 19.47 16.67
C ALA A 17 -32.35 19.76 18.17
N PHE A 18 -31.90 20.96 18.54
CA PHE A 18 -31.96 21.59 19.87
C PHE A 18 -30.95 21.08 20.92
N LEU A 19 -29.85 21.82 21.08
CA LEU A 19 -29.68 22.79 22.17
C LEU A 19 -28.37 23.56 21.96
N MET A 20 -28.48 24.90 21.89
CA MET A 20 -27.34 25.81 21.99
C MET A 20 -26.68 25.64 23.36
N ALA A 21 -25.38 25.34 23.38
CA ALA A 21 -24.49 25.80 24.44
C ALA A 21 -23.05 25.80 23.93
N ALA A 22 -22.40 26.95 24.07
CA ALA A 22 -21.00 27.17 23.75
C ALA A 22 -20.10 26.18 24.50
N GLY A 23 -19.23 25.52 23.76
CA GLY A 23 -18.07 24.83 24.28
C GLY A 23 -16.99 24.90 23.21
N LEU A 24 -15.85 25.49 23.53
CA LEU A 24 -14.64 25.43 22.71
C LEU A 24 -14.51 24.03 22.12
N ALA A 25 -14.56 23.93 20.79
CA ALA A 25 -14.28 22.68 20.11
C ALA A 25 -12.93 22.19 20.61
N CYS A 26 -12.95 21.08 21.36
CA CYS A 26 -11.75 20.32 21.61
C CYS A 26 -11.08 20.11 20.25
N VAL A 27 -9.88 20.66 20.10
CA VAL A 27 -8.98 20.19 19.06
C VAL A 27 -8.84 18.71 19.35
N ALA A 28 -9.53 17.87 18.58
CA ALA A 28 -9.39 16.43 18.64
C ALA A 28 -7.98 16.13 18.12
N HIS A 29 -7.01 16.28 19.01
CA HIS A 29 -5.67 15.76 18.84
C HIS A 29 -5.86 14.23 18.86
N ALA A 30 -6.06 13.65 17.68
CA ALA A 30 -6.05 12.21 17.51
C ALA A 30 -4.75 11.70 18.14
N GLN A 31 -4.86 11.04 19.29
CA GLN A 31 -3.72 10.46 19.98
C GLN A 31 -3.06 9.45 19.04
N PRO A 32 -1.71 9.41 18.94
CA PRO A 32 -1.02 8.68 17.91
C PRO A 32 -1.15 7.17 18.15
N GLY A 33 -2.12 6.54 17.47
CA GLY A 33 -2.10 5.10 17.24
C GLY A 33 -0.87 4.75 16.39
N THR A 34 -0.29 3.57 16.63
CA THR A 34 0.76 3.04 15.76
C THR A 34 0.19 2.80 14.37
N TYR A 35 0.80 3.40 13.34
CA TYR A 35 0.43 3.13 11.95
C TYR A 35 0.93 1.75 11.54
N ARG A 36 0.04 0.89 11.06
CA ARG A 36 0.40 -0.41 10.51
C ARG A 36 0.68 -0.23 9.02
N ILE A 37 1.89 -0.54 8.59
CA ILE A 37 2.31 -0.43 7.19
C ILE A 37 2.51 -1.82 6.63
N ALA A 38 1.75 -2.19 5.60
CA ALA A 38 1.92 -3.48 4.94
C ALA A 38 2.96 -3.42 3.82
N THR A 39 3.78 -4.48 3.76
CA THR A 39 4.65 -4.82 2.64
C THR A 39 4.54 -6.33 2.35
N GLU A 40 5.09 -6.81 1.23
CA GLU A 40 4.89 -8.21 0.81
C GLU A 40 5.77 -9.18 1.62
N GLY A 41 7.08 -8.92 1.67
CA GLY A 41 8.04 -9.75 2.40
C GLY A 41 8.52 -11.00 1.65
N THR A 42 8.17 -11.16 0.37
CA THR A 42 8.59 -12.27 -0.50
C THR A 42 9.13 -11.82 -1.87
N TYR A 43 9.47 -10.54 -2.02
CA TYR A 43 9.87 -9.90 -3.26
C TYR A 43 11.21 -9.14 -3.16
N PRO A 44 12.36 -9.85 -3.09
CA PRO A 44 13.66 -9.22 -3.07
C PRO A 44 13.99 -8.50 -4.39
N PRO A 45 14.75 -7.39 -4.36
CA PRO A 45 15.35 -6.74 -3.19
C PRO A 45 14.41 -5.74 -2.48
N TRP A 46 13.13 -5.71 -2.85
CA TRP A 46 12.19 -4.68 -2.43
C TRP A 46 11.61 -4.92 -1.04
N SER A 47 11.07 -6.11 -0.79
CA SER A 47 10.67 -6.53 0.55
C SER A 47 10.88 -8.04 0.69
N PHE A 48 11.61 -8.47 1.70
CA PHE A 48 11.90 -9.88 1.95
C PHE A 48 12.13 -10.11 3.44
N LYS A 49 12.07 -11.36 3.89
CA LYS A 49 12.51 -11.73 5.24
C LYS A 49 13.96 -12.20 5.22
N ASP A 50 14.77 -11.72 6.16
CA ASP A 50 16.10 -12.25 6.40
C ASP A 50 16.06 -13.62 7.11
N ALA A 51 17.23 -14.18 7.39
CA ALA A 51 17.36 -15.48 8.07
C ALA A 51 16.77 -15.47 9.49
N GLN A 52 16.59 -14.29 10.08
CA GLN A 52 16.00 -14.06 11.40
C GLN A 52 14.49 -13.78 11.32
N GLY A 53 13.91 -13.85 10.10
CA GLY A 53 12.50 -13.60 9.86
C GLY A 53 12.11 -12.13 9.89
N GLN A 54 13.07 -11.20 9.99
CA GLN A 54 12.81 -9.77 10.02
C GLN A 54 12.59 -9.26 8.61
N LEU A 55 11.65 -8.33 8.44
CA LEU A 55 11.43 -7.67 7.17
C LEU A 55 12.60 -6.75 6.83
N GLN A 56 13.11 -6.90 5.62
CA GLN A 56 14.21 -6.14 5.03
C GLN A 56 13.87 -5.73 3.60
N GLY A 57 14.64 -4.80 3.06
CA GLY A 57 14.58 -4.40 1.67
C GLY A 57 14.13 -2.95 1.49
N TRP A 58 14.20 -2.50 0.25
CA TRP A 58 14.02 -1.09 -0.07
C TRP A 58 12.64 -0.52 0.30
N ASP A 59 11.55 -1.28 0.14
CA ASP A 59 10.21 -0.83 0.57
C ASP A 59 10.11 -0.72 2.11
N VAL A 60 10.86 -1.54 2.86
CA VAL A 60 10.95 -1.47 4.32
C VAL A 60 11.70 -0.20 4.75
N ASP A 61 12.81 0.11 4.07
CA ASP A 61 13.56 1.35 4.30
C ASP A 61 12.71 2.59 4.02
N ILE A 62 11.95 2.59 2.92
CA ILE A 62 11.02 3.67 2.58
C ILE A 62 9.91 3.81 3.64
N ALA A 63 9.37 2.70 4.14
CA ALA A 63 8.38 2.74 5.20
C ALA A 63 8.94 3.34 6.50
N HIS A 64 10.16 2.95 6.91
CA HIS A 64 10.82 3.54 8.07
C HIS A 64 11.08 5.04 7.90
N ALA A 65 11.62 5.45 6.74
CA ALA A 65 11.89 6.87 6.46
C ALA A 65 10.60 7.70 6.46
N LEU A 66 9.50 7.15 5.94
CA LEU A 66 8.18 7.78 6.00
C LEU A 66 7.72 8.01 7.45
N CYS A 67 7.84 6.99 8.29
CA CYS A 67 7.45 7.07 9.70
C CYS A 67 8.25 8.10 10.48
N GLU A 68 9.56 8.19 10.20
CA GLU A 68 10.42 9.23 10.77
C GLU A 68 9.95 10.63 10.36
N LYS A 69 9.66 10.84 9.07
CA LYS A 69 9.16 12.13 8.56
C LYS A 69 7.78 12.50 9.09
N MET A 70 6.91 11.52 9.30
CA MET A 70 5.60 11.71 9.91
C MET A 70 5.68 11.93 11.43
N GLN A 71 6.85 11.74 12.05
CA GLN A 71 7.03 11.72 13.50
C GLN A 71 6.03 10.78 14.18
N ALA A 72 5.80 9.62 13.56
CA ALA A 72 4.76 8.68 13.96
C ALA A 72 5.34 7.32 14.34
N ARG A 73 4.67 6.63 15.27
CA ARG A 73 4.98 5.22 15.55
C ARG A 73 4.43 4.38 14.42
N CYS A 74 5.24 3.45 13.93
CA CYS A 74 4.84 2.52 12.89
C CYS A 74 5.22 1.08 13.23
N GLU A 75 4.38 0.17 12.77
CA GLU A 75 4.63 -1.26 12.75
C GLU A 75 4.56 -1.73 11.30
N ILE A 76 5.64 -2.32 10.80
CA ILE A 76 5.69 -2.85 9.44
C ILE A 76 5.31 -4.33 9.50
N VAL A 77 4.31 -4.72 8.70
CA VAL A 77 3.76 -6.08 8.68
C VAL A 77 3.88 -6.70 7.29
N ALA A 78 4.12 -8.01 7.24
CA ALA A 78 4.12 -8.77 5.99
C ALA A 78 2.67 -9.15 5.63
N GLN A 79 2.30 -9.00 4.35
CA GLN A 79 0.99 -9.35 3.82
C GLN A 79 1.12 -9.87 2.40
N ASP A 80 0.54 -11.05 2.13
CA ASP A 80 0.48 -11.62 0.79
C ASP A 80 -0.12 -10.64 -0.22
N TRP A 81 0.50 -10.59 -1.40
CA TRP A 81 0.18 -9.65 -2.48
C TRP A 81 -1.30 -9.64 -2.87
N ASP A 82 -1.90 -10.83 -3.04
CA ASP A 82 -3.30 -10.96 -3.45
C ASP A 82 -4.27 -10.35 -2.44
N GLY A 83 -3.89 -10.37 -1.15
CA GLY A 83 -4.69 -9.86 -0.04
C GLY A 83 -4.38 -8.41 0.34
N ILE A 84 -3.35 -7.78 -0.22
CA ILE A 84 -2.84 -6.51 0.32
C ILE A 84 -3.81 -5.34 0.12
N ILE A 85 -4.43 -5.22 -1.06
CA ILE A 85 -5.46 -4.18 -1.30
C ILE A 85 -6.75 -4.47 -0.51
N PRO A 86 -7.32 -5.69 -0.55
CA PRO A 86 -8.46 -6.04 0.29
C PRO A 86 -8.21 -5.79 1.79
N GLY A 87 -7.01 -6.10 2.28
CA GLY A 87 -6.60 -5.88 3.66
C GLY A 87 -6.57 -4.40 4.04
N LEU A 88 -6.09 -3.54 3.14
CA LEU A 88 -6.11 -2.08 3.33
C LEU A 88 -7.55 -1.55 3.41
N VAL A 89 -8.40 -1.97 2.48
CA VAL A 89 -9.82 -1.57 2.45
C VAL A 89 -10.55 -2.05 3.71
N ALA A 90 -10.22 -3.25 4.19
CA ALA A 90 -10.74 -3.82 5.44
C ALA A 90 -10.06 -3.24 6.71
N ARG A 91 -9.18 -2.25 6.57
CA ARG A 91 -8.48 -1.58 7.68
C ARG A 91 -7.64 -2.51 8.56
N LYS A 92 -7.12 -3.60 8.00
CA LYS A 92 -6.12 -4.46 8.68
C LYS A 92 -4.78 -3.75 8.87
N PHE A 93 -4.51 -2.75 8.04
CA PHE A 93 -3.38 -1.85 8.11
C PHE A 93 -3.79 -0.51 7.48
N ASP A 94 -2.96 0.49 7.67
CA ASP A 94 -3.29 1.89 7.43
C ASP A 94 -2.61 2.42 6.16
N LEU A 95 -1.47 1.83 5.77
CA LEU A 95 -0.74 2.14 4.55
C LEU A 95 -0.18 0.88 3.88
N ILE A 96 0.08 0.94 2.58
CA ILE A 96 0.92 -0.04 1.87
C ILE A 96 2.17 0.65 1.30
N VAL A 97 3.32 -0.01 1.49
CA VAL A 97 4.59 0.27 0.79
C VAL A 97 5.13 -1.06 0.25
N ALA A 98 4.88 -1.34 -1.03
CA ALA A 98 5.12 -2.67 -1.62
C ALA A 98 5.39 -2.59 -3.13
N SER A 99 6.19 -1.63 -3.57
CA SER A 99 6.61 -1.47 -4.98
C SER A 99 5.48 -1.49 -6.02
N MET A 100 4.26 -1.17 -5.60
CA MET A 100 3.06 -1.42 -6.39
C MET A 100 2.88 -0.40 -7.49
N ALA A 101 2.73 -0.89 -8.72
CA ALA A 101 2.41 -0.07 -9.86
C ALA A 101 1.03 0.59 -9.71
N ILE A 102 0.98 1.88 -10.06
CA ILE A 102 -0.25 2.68 -10.07
C ILE A 102 -1.02 2.35 -11.36
N THR A 103 -2.12 1.62 -11.23
CA THR A 103 -3.01 1.26 -12.35
C THR A 103 -4.40 1.85 -12.13
N GLU A 104 -5.15 2.02 -13.21
CA GLU A 104 -6.50 2.58 -13.11
C GLU A 104 -7.44 1.71 -12.26
N GLN A 105 -7.38 0.40 -12.48
CA GLN A 105 -8.13 -0.58 -11.68
C GLN A 105 -7.85 -0.46 -10.18
N ARG A 106 -6.60 -0.21 -9.78
CA ARG A 106 -6.24 -0.05 -8.36
C ARG A 106 -6.69 1.31 -7.82
N ARG A 107 -6.55 2.39 -8.61
CA ARG A 107 -7.00 3.74 -8.23
C ARG A 107 -8.50 3.83 -7.94
N GLN A 108 -9.30 2.94 -8.53
CA GLN A 108 -10.73 2.82 -8.22
C GLN A 108 -11.00 2.33 -6.78
N ARG A 109 -10.04 1.64 -6.16
CA ARG A 109 -10.20 0.97 -4.85
C ARG A 109 -9.44 1.67 -3.73
N VAL A 110 -8.30 2.27 -4.03
CA VAL A 110 -7.35 2.84 -3.07
C VAL A 110 -6.74 4.14 -3.60
N ASP A 111 -6.32 5.01 -2.70
CA ASP A 111 -5.58 6.22 -3.04
C ASP A 111 -4.08 5.92 -3.12
N PHE A 112 -3.40 6.62 -4.02
CA PHE A 112 -1.95 6.55 -4.16
C PHE A 112 -1.35 7.91 -3.84
N SER A 113 -0.20 7.89 -3.17
CA SER A 113 0.70 9.06 -3.16
C SER A 113 1.29 9.29 -4.56
N ASP A 114 2.07 10.36 -4.68
CA ASP A 114 3.04 10.47 -5.76
C ASP A 114 3.96 9.24 -5.78
N LYS A 115 4.42 8.87 -6.98
CA LYS A 115 5.32 7.73 -7.15
C LYS A 115 6.64 8.02 -6.45
N TYR A 116 7.15 7.03 -5.72
CA TYR A 116 8.44 7.10 -5.01
C TYR A 116 9.55 6.32 -5.73
N LYS A 117 9.22 5.58 -6.79
CA LYS A 117 10.16 5.03 -7.79
C LYS A 117 9.54 4.89 -9.16
N GLU A 118 10.40 4.81 -10.17
CA GLU A 118 10.05 4.30 -11.49
C GLU A 118 10.67 2.91 -11.69
N THR A 119 9.94 2.04 -12.38
CA THR A 119 10.43 0.70 -12.71
C THR A 119 9.96 0.34 -14.11
N ILE A 120 10.85 -0.27 -14.88
CA ILE A 120 10.57 -0.74 -16.23
C ILE A 120 10.46 -2.26 -16.23
N SER A 121 9.38 -2.79 -16.80
CA SER A 121 9.25 -4.23 -17.03
C SER A 121 10.10 -4.65 -18.22
N ARG A 122 10.71 -5.83 -18.12
CA ARG A 122 11.54 -6.44 -19.16
C ARG A 122 11.26 -7.94 -19.24
N PHE A 123 11.31 -8.49 -20.45
CA PHE A 123 11.30 -9.93 -20.65
C PHE A 123 12.68 -10.50 -20.29
N VAL A 124 12.69 -11.63 -19.60
CA VAL A 124 13.91 -12.34 -19.21
C VAL A 124 13.78 -13.79 -19.63
N ALA A 125 14.80 -14.32 -20.32
CA ALA A 125 14.86 -15.70 -20.77
C ALA A 125 16.23 -16.31 -20.43
N LYS A 126 16.31 -17.64 -20.39
CA LYS A 126 17.58 -18.33 -20.22
C LYS A 126 18.52 -17.98 -21.37
N LYS A 127 19.82 -17.81 -21.07
CA LYS A 127 20.83 -17.56 -22.10
C LYS A 127 20.78 -18.65 -23.17
N GLY A 128 20.71 -18.24 -24.44
CA GLY A 128 20.63 -19.14 -25.58
C GLY A 128 19.20 -19.53 -25.98
N THR A 129 18.16 -19.07 -25.27
CA THR A 129 16.77 -19.17 -25.73
C THR A 129 16.50 -18.08 -26.77
N PRO A 130 16.16 -18.43 -28.03
CA PRO A 130 15.60 -17.46 -28.95
C PRO A 130 14.29 -16.96 -28.37
N ALA A 131 14.21 -15.67 -28.05
CA ALA A 131 13.02 -15.07 -27.47
C ALA A 131 12.36 -14.16 -28.51
N ASP A 132 11.21 -14.58 -29.03
CA ASP A 132 10.30 -13.64 -29.68
C ASP A 132 9.58 -12.84 -28.59
N VAL A 133 9.94 -11.57 -28.46
CA VAL A 133 9.36 -10.62 -27.49
C VAL A 133 8.31 -9.72 -28.16
N SER A 134 7.82 -10.09 -29.35
CA SER A 134 6.75 -9.38 -30.03
C SER A 134 5.43 -9.50 -29.26
N PRO A 135 4.52 -8.53 -29.42
CA PRO A 135 3.17 -8.61 -28.83
C PRO A 135 2.39 -9.86 -29.25
N ALA A 136 2.67 -10.42 -30.44
CA ALA A 136 2.01 -11.63 -30.93
C ALA A 136 2.44 -12.89 -30.14
N ALA A 137 3.71 -12.96 -29.73
CA ALA A 137 4.23 -14.07 -28.94
C ALA A 137 3.76 -14.04 -27.47
N SER A 138 3.47 -12.86 -26.92
CA SER A 138 3.08 -12.69 -25.51
C SER A 138 1.63 -13.08 -25.20
N THR A 139 0.74 -13.15 -26.19
CA THR A 139 -0.67 -13.56 -26.01
C THR A 139 -0.88 -15.07 -25.93
N THR A 140 0.09 -15.88 -26.33
CA THR A 140 0.01 -17.35 -26.36
C THR A 140 0.47 -18.03 -25.08
N SER A 141 1.20 -17.35 -24.19
CA SER A 141 1.77 -17.97 -22.98
C SER A 141 0.82 -18.03 -21.78
N SER A 142 -0.33 -17.35 -21.81
CA SER A 142 -1.27 -17.28 -20.68
C SER A 142 -2.40 -18.33 -20.74
N ALA A 143 -2.28 -19.34 -21.59
CA ALA A 143 -3.30 -20.38 -21.82
C ALA A 143 -2.84 -21.80 -21.48
N THR A 144 -1.90 -21.97 -20.57
CA THR A 144 -1.50 -23.29 -20.03
C THR A 144 -1.29 -23.16 -18.54
#